data_AF-A0A8T0AXY5-F1
#
_entry.id   AF-A0A8T0AXY5-F1
#
_cell.length_a   1.000
_cell.length_b   1.000
_cell.length_c   1.000
_cell.angle_alpha   90.00
_cell.angle_beta   90.00
_cell.angle_gamma   90.00
#
_symmetry.space_group_name_H-M   'P 1'
#
loop_
_entity.id
_entity.type
_entity.pdbx_description
1 polymer ?
#
loop_
_entity_poly.entity_id
_entity_poly.type
_entity_poly.pdbx_seq_one_letter_code
_entity_poly.pdbx_strand_id
1 'polypeptide(L)'
;MILSSAERNDSGTYMLDTFDEEGTAADSYILQLRIEAEVTTVNLWYTCLSSEGMKVYCSADGDNITYSWTSNLHPLAQLENGTNNHTLSKEHNGKVTCFIENHVSHHHNTTVLHQCSSESIFY
;
A
#
# COMPACT_ATOMS: atom_id res chain seq x y z
N MET A 1 -7.45 10.88 -29.49
CA MET A 1 -6.43 11.61 -28.70
C MET A 1 -5.41 10.60 -28.22
N ILE A 2 -4.11 10.90 -28.27
CA ILE A 2 -3.06 10.03 -27.73
C ILE A 2 -2.18 10.89 -26.82
N LEU A 3 -1.96 10.46 -25.57
CA LEU A 3 -1.01 11.05 -24.64
C LEU A 3 0.25 10.17 -24.62
N SER A 4 1.34 10.64 -25.21
CA SER A 4 2.58 9.85 -25.36
C SER A 4 3.47 9.83 -24.12
N SER A 5 3.31 10.80 -23.22
CA SER A 5 4.03 10.89 -21.94
C SER A 5 3.07 11.48 -20.92
N ALA A 6 2.18 10.63 -20.40
CA ALA A 6 1.14 11.04 -19.47
C ALA A 6 1.75 11.44 -18.12
N GLU A 7 1.41 12.64 -17.65
CA GLU A 7 1.83 13.19 -16.37
C GLU A 7 0.65 13.31 -15.41
N ARG A 8 0.92 13.45 -14.11
CA ARG A 8 -0.15 13.62 -13.11
C ARG A 8 -1.11 14.76 -13.43
N ASN A 9 -0.61 15.83 -14.05
CA ASN A 9 -1.43 17.00 -14.42
C ASN A 9 -2.45 16.70 -15.52
N ASP A 10 -2.23 15.64 -16.32
CA ASP A 10 -3.20 15.17 -17.32
C ASP A 10 -4.39 14.44 -16.68
N SER A 11 -4.41 14.25 -15.35
CA SER A 11 -5.60 13.72 -14.67
C SER A 11 -6.76 14.71 -14.77
N GLY A 12 -7.94 14.22 -15.09
CA GLY A 12 -9.12 15.08 -15.22
C GLY A 12 -10.28 14.40 -15.92
N THR A 13 -11.30 15.21 -16.19
CA THR A 13 -12.47 14.79 -16.96
C THR A 13 -12.32 15.27 -18.39
N TYR A 14 -12.27 14.32 -19.31
CA TYR A 14 -12.20 14.56 -20.75
C TYR A 14 -13.57 14.35 -21.38
N MET A 15 -13.92 15.20 -22.32
CA MET A 15 -15.14 15.10 -23.12
C MET A 15 -14.76 14.88 -24.58
N LEU A 16 -15.34 13.85 -25.20
CA LEU A 16 -15.23 13.60 -26.63
C LEU A 16 -16.58 13.86 -27.27
N ASP A 17 -16.65 14.93 -28.05
CA ASP A 17 -17.80 15.22 -28.91
C ASP A 17 -17.48 14.75 -30.33
N THR A 18 -18.41 14.00 -30.93
CA THR A 18 -18.33 13.58 -32.33
C THR A 18 -19.36 14.34 -33.15
N PHE A 19 -19.04 14.58 -34.42
CA PHE A 19 -19.88 15.33 -35.34
C PHE A 19 -20.11 14.51 -36.61
N ASP A 20 -21.30 14.63 -37.19
CA ASP A 20 -21.61 14.05 -38.49
C ASP A 20 -21.03 14.88 -39.65
N GLU A 21 -21.25 14.42 -40.89
CA GLU A 21 -20.78 15.12 -42.10
C GLU A 21 -21.36 16.53 -42.27
N GLU A 22 -22.50 16.81 -41.63
CA GLU A 22 -23.20 18.10 -41.66
C GLU A 22 -22.74 19.03 -40.53
N GLY A 23 -21.85 18.57 -39.64
CA GLY A 23 -21.30 19.32 -38.51
C GLY A 23 -22.23 19.36 -37.29
N THR A 24 -23.27 18.51 -37.26
CA THR A 24 -24.17 18.37 -36.11
C THR A 24 -23.53 17.44 -35.10
N ALA A 25 -23.59 17.81 -33.82
CA ALA A 25 -23.10 16.94 -32.74
C ALA A 25 -23.90 15.63 -32.75
N ALA A 26 -23.21 14.51 -32.95
CA ALA A 26 -23.78 13.18 -33.04
C ALA A 26 -23.81 12.50 -31.67
N ASP A 27 -22.66 12.45 -30.97
CA ASP A 27 -22.52 11.80 -29.67
C ASP A 27 -21.56 12.60 -28.77
N SER A 28 -21.67 12.38 -27.46
CA SER A 28 -20.76 12.94 -26.45
C SER A 28 -20.40 11.87 -25.41
N TYR A 29 -19.11 11.73 -25.12
CA TYR A 29 -18.58 10.74 -24.18
C TYR A 29 -17.75 11.43 -23.10
N ILE A 30 -17.93 11.01 -21.85
CA ILE A 30 -17.16 11.50 -20.70
C ILE A 30 -16.17 10.41 -20.27
N LEU A 31 -14.89 10.77 -20.18
CA LEU A 31 -13.81 9.92 -19.68
C LEU A 31 -13.20 10.56 -18.43
N GLN A 32 -13.15 9.81 -17.33
CA GLN A 32 -12.40 10.22 -16.14
C GLN A 32 -11.02 9.58 -16.18
N LEU A 33 -9.98 10.39 -16.42
CA LEU A 33 -8.59 9.96 -16.42
C LEU A 33 -7.96 10.23 -15.04
N ARG A 34 -7.35 9.19 -14.46
CA ARG A 34 -6.62 9.27 -13.20
C ARG A 34 -5.24 8.65 -13.38
N ILE A 35 -4.20 9.44 -13.16
CA ILE A 35 -2.80 9.02 -13.27
C ILE A 35 -2.21 9.01 -11.85
N GLU A 36 -1.80 7.83 -11.41
CA GLU A 36 -1.21 7.59 -10.09
C GLU A 36 0.20 7.01 -10.27
N ALA A 37 1.13 7.38 -9.39
CA ALA A 37 2.41 6.68 -9.28
C ALA A 37 2.19 5.29 -8.71
N GLU A 38 2.86 4.31 -9.31
CA GLU A 38 2.86 2.93 -8.84
C GLU A 38 3.42 2.83 -7.41
N VAL A 39 3.00 1.76 -6.74
CA VAL A 39 3.53 1.35 -5.45
C VAL A 39 4.95 0.84 -5.68
N THR A 40 5.91 1.47 -5.02
CA THR A 40 7.30 1.04 -5.05
C THR A 40 7.52 -0.24 -4.23
N THR A 41 8.77 -0.67 -4.12
CA THR A 41 9.10 -1.87 -3.35
C THR A 41 8.72 -1.69 -1.87
N VAL A 42 7.95 -2.65 -1.34
CA VAL A 42 7.51 -2.64 0.05
C VAL A 42 8.68 -2.92 0.99
N ASN A 43 8.98 -1.97 1.87
CA ASN A 43 9.90 -2.15 2.96
C ASN A 43 9.13 -2.58 4.21
N LEU A 44 9.57 -3.68 4.84
CA LEU A 44 8.92 -4.28 6.01
C LEU A 44 9.99 -4.61 7.05
N TRP A 45 9.87 -4.02 8.24
CA TRP A 45 10.83 -4.20 9.33
C TRP A 45 10.13 -4.14 10.68
N TYR A 46 10.84 -4.55 11.74
CA TYR A 46 10.31 -4.49 13.09
C TYR A 46 11.41 -4.12 14.10
N THR A 47 10.98 -3.60 15.25
CA THR A 47 11.86 -3.20 16.34
C THR A 47 11.31 -3.67 17.68
N CYS A 48 12.19 -4.07 18.59
CA CYS A 48 11.82 -4.43 19.96
C CYS A 48 11.85 -3.19 20.86
N LEU A 49 10.73 -2.89 21.51
CA LEU A 49 10.58 -1.81 22.48
C LEU A 49 10.64 -2.39 23.90
N SER A 50 11.36 -1.73 24.81
CA SER A 50 11.63 -2.25 26.16
C SER A 50 10.38 -2.38 27.04
N SER A 51 9.39 -1.51 26.89
CA SER A 51 8.12 -1.52 27.66
C SER A 51 6.87 -1.79 26.81
N GLU A 52 6.90 -1.45 25.52
CA GLU A 52 5.70 -1.39 24.66
C GLU A 52 5.50 -2.62 23.76
N GLY A 53 6.41 -3.60 23.80
CA GLY A 53 6.32 -4.81 22.98
C GLY A 53 7.27 -4.80 21.80
N MET A 54 6.88 -5.39 20.67
CA MET A 54 7.57 -5.23 19.39
C MET A 54 6.69 -4.42 18.44
N LYS A 55 7.29 -3.57 17.62
CA LYS A 55 6.56 -2.76 16.65
C LYS A 55 6.99 -3.12 15.24
N VAL A 56 6.02 -3.46 14.39
CA VAL A 56 6.24 -3.79 12.97
C VAL A 56 5.82 -2.59 12.11
N TYR A 57 6.60 -2.31 11.08
CA TYR A 57 6.46 -1.17 10.19
C TYR A 57 6.47 -1.64 8.75
N CYS A 58 5.62 -1.03 7.93
CA CYS A 58 5.55 -1.25 6.51
C CYS A 58 5.48 0.09 5.78
N SER A 59 6.25 0.25 4.71
CA SER A 59 6.22 1.47 3.90
C SER A 59 6.53 1.19 2.45
N ALA A 60 5.91 1.97 1.58
CA ALA A 60 6.29 2.14 0.19
C ALA A 60 5.90 3.56 -0.23
N ASP A 61 6.61 4.10 -1.22
CA ASP A 61 6.14 5.27 -1.97
C ASP A 61 5.06 4.85 -2.97
N GLY A 62 4.13 5.75 -3.28
CA GLY A 62 3.03 5.56 -4.22
C GLY A 62 1.91 6.55 -3.95
N ASP A 63 0.93 6.63 -4.85
CA ASP A 63 -0.27 7.46 -4.63
C ASP A 63 -1.42 6.67 -4.04
N ASN A 64 -2.17 7.32 -3.14
CA ASN A 64 -3.43 6.81 -2.58
C ASN A 64 -3.35 5.35 -2.13
N ILE A 65 -2.23 5.00 -1.50
CA ILE A 65 -1.93 3.63 -1.14
C ILE A 65 -2.76 3.16 0.06
N THR A 66 -3.17 1.91 0.04
CA THR A 66 -3.85 1.23 1.15
C THR A 66 -2.97 0.12 1.70
N TYR A 67 -3.14 -0.20 2.99
CA TYR A 67 -2.38 -1.23 3.68
C TYR A 67 -3.30 -2.38 4.08
N SER A 68 -2.86 -3.61 3.83
CA SER A 68 -3.48 -4.79 4.40
C SER A 68 -2.43 -5.78 4.92
N TRP A 69 -2.83 -6.62 5.87
CA TRP A 69 -1.91 -7.46 6.60
C TRP A 69 -2.39 -8.90 6.67
N THR A 70 -1.45 -9.83 6.61
CA THR A 70 -1.69 -11.22 6.99
C THR A 70 -0.58 -11.71 7.89
N SER A 71 -0.93 -12.55 8.86
CA SER A 71 0.07 -13.20 9.71
C SER A 71 -0.40 -14.55 10.20
N ASN A 72 0.55 -15.39 10.59
CA ASN A 72 0.29 -16.66 11.28
C ASN A 72 0.70 -16.58 12.76
N LEU A 73 0.63 -15.39 13.35
CA LEU A 73 1.00 -15.14 14.74
C LEU A 73 0.04 -15.84 15.71
N HIS A 74 0.61 -16.48 16.73
CA HIS A 74 -0.14 -17.15 17.79
C HIS A 74 0.11 -16.42 19.13
N PRO A 75 -0.93 -15.99 19.89
CA PRO A 75 -2.38 -16.07 19.64
C PRO A 75 -2.96 -14.77 19.04
N LEU A 76 -3.54 -14.88 17.84
CA LEU A 76 -4.49 -13.92 17.20
C LEU A 76 -4.14 -12.43 17.34
N ALA A 77 -2.92 -12.03 16.94
CA ALA A 77 -2.65 -10.62 16.67
C ALA A 77 -3.53 -10.16 15.50
N GLN A 78 -4.57 -9.37 15.80
CA GLN A 78 -5.37 -8.70 14.78
C GLN A 78 -4.53 -7.53 14.24
N LEU A 79 -3.72 -7.81 13.22
CA LEU A 79 -3.14 -6.77 12.37
C LEU A 79 -4.30 -6.16 11.58
N GLU A 80 -4.84 -5.06 12.07
CA GLU A 80 -5.93 -4.36 11.38
C GLU A 80 -5.45 -3.79 10.04
N ASN A 81 -6.35 -3.77 9.05
CA ASN A 81 -6.06 -3.15 7.76
C ASN A 81 -6.15 -1.62 7.87
N GLY A 82 -5.41 -0.92 7.02
CA GLY A 82 -5.45 0.54 6.91
C GLY A 82 -4.34 1.30 7.66
N THR A 83 -3.57 0.65 8.53
CA THR A 83 -2.39 1.24 9.16
C THR A 83 -1.10 0.68 8.60
N ASN A 84 -0.06 1.52 8.57
CA ASN A 84 1.28 1.17 8.11
C ASN A 84 2.17 0.56 9.19
N ASN A 85 1.69 0.50 10.44
CA ASN A 85 2.43 -0.07 11.56
C ASN A 85 1.49 -0.66 12.62
N HIS A 86 2.01 -1.61 13.38
CA HIS A 86 1.30 -2.30 14.45
C HIS A 86 2.21 -2.60 15.64
N THR A 87 1.67 -2.53 16.85
CA THR A 87 2.37 -2.93 18.08
C THR A 87 1.87 -4.31 18.52
N LEU A 88 2.81 -5.22 18.79
CA LEU A 88 2.58 -6.62 19.11
C LEU A 88 3.28 -6.97 20.43
N SER A 89 2.82 -8.03 21.13
CA SER A 89 3.56 -8.59 22.28
C SER A 89 4.94 -9.11 21.87
N LYS A 90 5.91 -9.07 22.80
CA LYS A 90 7.29 -9.55 22.60
C LYS A 90 7.42 -11.05 22.32
N GLU A 91 6.40 -11.81 22.70
CA GLU A 91 6.39 -13.27 22.61
C GLU A 91 6.03 -13.80 21.21
N HIS A 92 5.62 -12.90 20.31
CA HIS A 92 5.22 -13.27 18.96
C HIS A 92 6.39 -13.82 18.15
N ASN A 93 6.14 -14.96 17.50
CA ASN A 93 7.05 -15.59 16.55
C ASN A 93 6.21 -16.05 15.36
N GLY A 94 6.63 -15.69 14.15
CA GLY A 94 5.92 -16.09 12.94
C GLY A 94 6.14 -15.16 11.76
N LYS A 95 5.46 -15.47 10.67
CA LYS A 95 5.51 -14.77 9.39
C LYS A 95 4.47 -13.65 9.38
N VAL A 96 4.89 -12.44 9.04
CA VAL A 96 4.00 -11.29 8.80
C VAL A 96 4.21 -10.81 7.37
N THR A 97 3.13 -10.67 6.63
CA THR A 97 3.13 -10.10 5.28
C THR A 97 2.32 -8.82 5.29
N CYS A 98 2.94 -7.76 4.78
CA CYS A 98 2.27 -6.50 4.49
C CYS A 98 2.03 -6.40 3.00
N PHE A 99 0.82 -6.01 2.61
CA PHE A 99 0.42 -5.73 1.25
C PHE A 99 0.11 -4.23 1.15
N ILE A 100 0.66 -3.59 0.12
CA ILE A 100 0.40 -2.19 -0.21
C ILE A 100 -0.10 -2.14 -1.65
N GLU A 101 -1.24 -1.49 -1.86
CA GLU A 101 -1.83 -1.36 -3.20
C GLU A 101 -2.40 0.03 -3.46
N ASN A 102 -2.55 0.34 -4.74
CA ASN A 102 -3.37 1.43 -5.25
C ASN A 102 -4.09 0.98 -6.53
N HIS A 103 -4.73 1.91 -7.26
CA HIS A 103 -5.48 1.55 -8.46
C HIS A 103 -4.61 1.08 -9.63
N VAL A 104 -3.29 1.27 -9.54
CA VAL A 104 -2.32 0.97 -10.61
C VAL A 104 -1.56 -0.32 -10.34
N SER A 105 -1.22 -0.60 -9.08
CA SER A 105 -0.28 -1.67 -8.73
C SER A 105 -0.49 -2.19 -7.32
N HIS A 106 -0.04 -3.42 -7.07
CA HIS A 106 -0.10 -4.08 -5.77
C HIS A 106 1.21 -4.81 -5.50
N HIS A 107 1.85 -4.47 -4.38
CA HIS A 107 3.11 -5.06 -3.93
C HIS A 107 3.00 -5.57 -2.50
N HIS A 108 3.88 -6.50 -2.13
CA HIS A 108 3.93 -7.00 -0.77
C HIS A 108 5.35 -7.36 -0.37
N ASN A 109 5.57 -7.43 0.94
CA ASN A 109 6.78 -7.99 1.48
C ASN A 109 6.44 -8.81 2.73
N THR A 110 7.27 -9.79 3.02
CA THR A 110 7.12 -10.67 4.16
C THR A 110 8.39 -10.68 4.99
N THR A 111 8.23 -10.58 6.31
CA THR A 111 9.30 -10.83 7.28
C THR A 111 8.91 -11.92 8.28
N VAL A 112 9.91 -12.52 8.90
CA VAL A 112 9.73 -13.43 10.05
C VAL A 112 10.04 -12.64 11.30
N LEU A 113 9.06 -12.52 12.18
CA LEU A 113 9.21 -11.95 13.50
C LEU A 113 9.83 -13.00 14.42
N HIS A 114 10.83 -12.56 15.16
CA HIS A 114 11.43 -13.34 16.24
C HIS A 114 11.09 -12.70 17.59
N GLN A 115 11.04 -13.53 18.63
CA GLN A 115 10.82 -13.06 19.99
C GLN A 115 11.88 -12.02 20.36
N CYS A 116 11.43 -10.93 20.98
CA CYS A 116 12.36 -9.94 21.51
C CYS A 116 13.05 -10.51 22.74
N SER A 117 14.34 -10.83 22.64
CA SER A 117 15.12 -11.19 23.82
C SER A 117 15.02 -10.05 24.84
N SER A 118 14.55 -10.37 26.06
CA SER A 118 14.98 -9.63 27.23
C SER A 118 16.51 -9.73 27.24
N GLU A 119 17.22 -8.60 27.19
CA GLU A 119 18.68 -8.58 27.34
C GLU A 119 19.08 -9.56 28.44
N SER A 120 19.72 -10.67 28.06
CA SER A 120 20.47 -11.47 29.02
C SER A 120 21.69 -10.62 29.37
N ILE A 121 21.57 -9.86 30.47
CA ILE A 121 22.69 -9.21 31.13
C ILE A 121 23.62 -10.36 31.55
N PHE A 122 24.72 -10.54 30.81
CA PHE A 122 25.81 -11.38 31.27
C PHE A 122 26.59 -10.57 32.32
N TYR A 123 26.56 -11.05 33.56
CA TYR A 123 27.40 -10.58 34.68
C TYR A 123 28.88 -10.86 34.44
#